data_AF-A0A8T4VI27-F1
#
_entry.id   AF-A0A8T4VI27-F1
#
_cell.length_a   1.000
_cell.length_b   1.000
_cell.length_c   1.000
_cell.angle_alpha   90.00
_cell.angle_beta   90.00
_cell.angle_gamma   90.00
#
_symmetry.space_group_name_H-M   'P 1'
#
loop_
_entity.id
_entity.type
_entity.pdbx_description
1 polymer ?
#
loop_
_entity_poly.entity_id
_entity_poly.type
_entity_poly.pdbx_seq_one_letter_code
_entity_poly.pdbx_strand_id
1 'polypeptide(L)'
;MRESDKHFLWSLFGATGIILFWRGVWEGSMEIPILDNVWVSLFLGMVMLTFSGIIFREFDPLGGLEKAALRAVHSVHSRPHREEFTYTYHDKLMKKDVHIRADKVHAIEKNVLAIREKGKETFVPIHRIKAVHHKRKLVWEL
;
A
#
# COMPACT_ATOMS: atom_id res chain seq x y z
N MET A 1 -14.23 -26.13 6.21
CA MET A 1 -12.92 -25.45 6.32
C MET A 1 -13.17 -24.02 6.74
N ARG A 2 -12.55 -23.56 7.84
CA ARG A 2 -12.62 -22.15 8.25
C ARG A 2 -11.94 -21.29 7.18
N GLU A 3 -12.35 -20.04 6.99
CA GLU A 3 -11.68 -19.13 6.05
C GLU A 3 -10.19 -18.99 6.34
N SER A 4 -9.81 -19.03 7.62
CA SER A 4 -8.42 -19.08 8.08
C SER A 4 -7.61 -20.24 7.48
N ASP A 5 -8.21 -21.43 7.33
CA ASP A 5 -7.52 -22.62 6.81
C ASP A 5 -7.28 -22.49 5.30
N LYS A 6 -8.21 -21.85 4.58
CA LYS A 6 -8.07 -21.57 3.15
C LYS A 6 -6.93 -20.60 2.89
N HIS A 7 -6.85 -19.51 3.66
CA HIS A 7 -5.74 -18.56 3.54
C HIS A 7 -4.39 -19.20 3.87
N PHE A 8 -4.34 -20.07 4.88
CA PHE A 8 -3.13 -20.82 5.22
C PHE A 8 -2.70 -21.81 4.12
N LEU A 9 -3.64 -22.57 3.54
CA LEU A 9 -3.33 -23.49 2.45
C LEU A 9 -2.89 -22.76 1.18
N TRP A 10 -3.52 -21.63 0.85
CA TRP A 10 -3.11 -20.79 -0.27
C TRP A 10 -1.74 -20.16 -0.08
N SER A 11 -1.42 -19.69 1.12
CA SER A 11 -0.09 -19.15 1.41
C SER A 11 0.98 -20.23 1.38
N LEU A 12 0.68 -21.43 1.89
CA LEU A 12 1.58 -22.58 1.82
C LEU A 12 1.84 -22.99 0.36
N PHE A 13 0.77 -23.13 -0.44
CA PHE A 13 0.90 -23.47 -1.87
C PHE A 13 1.69 -22.40 -2.64
N GLY A 14 1.42 -21.12 -2.37
CA GLY A 14 2.17 -20.01 -2.93
C GLY A 14 3.65 -20.06 -2.56
N ALA A 15 3.97 -20.27 -1.29
CA ALA A 15 5.35 -20.38 -0.81
C ALA A 15 6.08 -21.56 -1.45
N THR A 16 5.46 -22.75 -1.49
CA THR A 16 6.03 -23.93 -2.15
C THR A 16 6.24 -23.68 -3.65
N GLY A 17 5.28 -23.03 -4.33
CA GLY A 17 5.39 -22.68 -5.74
C GLY A 17 6.57 -21.74 -6.02
N ILE A 18 6.77 -20.71 -5.19
CA ILE A 18 7.91 -19.77 -5.33
C ILE A 18 9.23 -20.51 -5.14
N ILE A 19 9.33 -21.39 -4.14
CA ILE A 19 10.56 -22.16 -3.88
C ILE A 19 10.88 -23.07 -5.06
N LEU A 20 9.89 -23.82 -5.57
CA LEU A 20 10.08 -24.73 -6.70
C LEU A 20 10.40 -23.98 -8.00
N PHE A 21 9.76 -22.83 -8.23
CA PHE A 21 10.06 -21.98 -9.37
C PHE A 21 11.53 -21.53 -9.36
N TRP A 22 12.00 -20.97 -8.24
CA TRP A 22 13.38 -20.52 -8.13
C TRP A 22 14.40 -21.67 -8.17
N ARG A 23 14.06 -22.83 -7.61
CA ARG A 23 14.86 -24.04 -7.75
C ARG A 23 15.02 -24.45 -9.21
N GLY A 24 13.91 -24.46 -9.97
CA GLY A 24 13.93 -24.78 -11.40
C GLY A 24 14.72 -23.77 -12.22
N VAL A 25 14.61 -22.47 -11.91
CA VAL A 25 15.44 -21.42 -12.54
C VAL A 25 16.93 -21.67 -12.26
N TRP A 26 17.29 -22.03 -11.03
CA TRP A 26 18.68 -22.29 -10.66
C TRP A 26 19.25 -23.54 -11.33
N GLU A 27 18.55 -24.67 -11.25
CA GLU A 27 18.96 -25.92 -11.90
C GLU A 27 19.03 -25.76 -13.43
N GLY A 28 18.03 -25.13 -14.04
CA GLY A 28 18.03 -24.84 -15.48
C GLY A 28 19.11 -23.85 -15.91
N SER A 29 19.54 -22.93 -15.03
CA SER A 29 20.64 -22.02 -15.34
C SER A 29 21.99 -22.72 -15.46
N MET A 30 22.19 -23.85 -14.77
CA MET A 30 23.44 -24.63 -14.88
C MET A 30 23.50 -25.47 -16.17
N GLU A 31 22.36 -25.79 -16.77
CA GLU A 31 22.30 -26.60 -17.98
C GLU A 31 22.44 -25.78 -19.27
N ILE A 32 22.45 -24.45 -19.19
CA ILE A 32 22.57 -23.56 -20.34
C ILE A 32 24.06 -23.17 -20.52
N PRO A 33 24.80 -23.80 -21.46
CA PRO A 33 26.23 -23.54 -21.65
C PRO A 33 26.55 -22.10 -22.10
N ILE A 34 25.54 -21.35 -22.55
CA ILE A 34 25.65 -19.92 -22.89
C ILE A 34 25.90 -19.04 -21.65
N LEU A 35 25.54 -19.50 -20.45
CA LEU A 35 25.74 -18.77 -19.19
C LEU A 35 27.18 -18.91 -18.63
N ASP A 36 27.99 -19.82 -19.17
CA ASP A 36 29.42 -19.91 -18.82
C ASP A 36 30.19 -18.66 -19.28
N ASN A 37 29.67 -17.94 -20.28
CA ASN A 37 30.25 -16.68 -20.72
C ASN A 37 29.88 -15.55 -19.74
N VAL A 38 30.90 -15.04 -19.03
CA VAL A 38 30.79 -13.95 -18.05
C VAL A 38 29.99 -12.75 -18.57
N TRP A 39 30.18 -12.37 -19.84
CA TRP A 39 29.48 -11.22 -20.43
C TRP A 39 27.98 -11.47 -20.63
N VAL A 40 27.61 -12.70 -21.01
CA VAL A 40 26.21 -13.07 -21.19
C VAL A 40 25.50 -13.12 -19.85
N SER A 41 26.14 -13.68 -18.83
CA SER A 41 25.60 -13.72 -17.46
C SER A 41 25.42 -12.33 -16.86
N LEU A 42 26.38 -11.44 -17.10
CA LEU A 42 26.27 -10.04 -16.66
C LEU A 42 25.15 -9.30 -17.39
N PHE A 43 25.01 -9.50 -18.71
CA PHE A 43 23.92 -8.93 -19.48
C PHE A 43 22.55 -9.43 -19.02
N LEU A 44 22.41 -10.75 -18.81
CA LEU A 44 21.16 -11.34 -18.33
C LEU A 44 20.80 -10.82 -16.92
N GLY A 45 21.78 -10.70 -16.03
CA GLY A 45 21.59 -10.11 -14.70
C GLY A 45 21.09 -8.66 -14.78
N MET A 46 21.67 -7.84 -15.66
CA MET A 46 21.23 -6.46 -15.89
C MET A 46 19.82 -6.39 -16.48
N VAL A 47 19.49 -7.29 -17.40
CA VAL A 47 18.14 -7.42 -17.96
C VAL A 47 17.13 -7.78 -16.87
N MET A 48 17.43 -8.77 -16.02
CA MET A 48 16.60 -9.14 -14.87
C MET A 48 16.42 -7.99 -13.87
N LEU A 49 17.49 -7.24 -13.56
CA LEU A 49 17.41 -6.06 -12.70
C LEU A 49 16.52 -4.96 -13.31
N THR A 50 16.62 -4.73 -14.61
CA THR A 50 15.81 -3.74 -15.31
C THR A 50 14.34 -4.14 -15.32
N PHE A 51 14.04 -5.40 -15.67
CA PHE A 51 12.66 -5.90 -15.66
C PHE A 51 12.07 -5.96 -14.26
N SER A 52 12.84 -6.35 -13.25
CA SER A 52 12.35 -6.33 -11.87
C SER A 52 12.02 -4.90 -11.43
N GLY A 53 12.87 -3.91 -11.75
CA GLY A 53 12.57 -2.50 -11.52
C GLY A 53 11.28 -2.01 -12.21
N ILE A 54 11.06 -2.40 -13.46
CA ILE A 54 9.83 -2.07 -14.20
C ILE A 54 8.60 -2.71 -13.54
N ILE A 55 8.69 -3.99 -13.18
CA ILE A 55 7.61 -4.72 -12.49
C ILE A 55 7.31 -4.06 -11.15
N PHE A 56 8.32 -3.74 -10.33
CA PHE A 56 8.10 -3.06 -9.05
C PHE A 56 7.41 -1.70 -9.22
N ARG A 57 7.73 -0.95 -10.29
CA ARG A 57 7.08 0.33 -10.59
C ARG A 57 5.63 0.17 -11.01
N GLU A 58 5.32 -0.86 -11.81
CA GLU A 58 3.97 -1.09 -12.32
C GLU A 58 3.05 -1.69 -11.24
N PHE A 59 3.59 -2.60 -10.45
CA PHE A 59 2.82 -3.34 -9.44
C PHE A 59 2.80 -2.67 -8.06
N ASP A 60 3.28 -1.42 -7.93
CA ASP A 60 3.42 -0.68 -6.68
C ASP A 60 2.27 -1.01 -5.69
N PRO A 61 2.50 -1.95 -4.75
CA PRO A 61 1.42 -2.53 -3.96
C PRO A 61 0.83 -1.52 -2.99
N LEU A 62 1.55 -0.41 -2.75
CA LEU A 62 1.17 0.67 -1.85
C LEU A 62 0.53 1.85 -2.60
N GLY A 63 0.92 2.09 -3.85
CA GLY A 63 0.39 3.17 -4.68
C GLY A 63 -1.13 3.05 -4.95
N GLY A 64 -1.66 1.83 -5.06
CA GLY A 64 -3.10 1.60 -5.18
C GLY A 64 -3.89 2.02 -3.95
N LEU A 65 -3.38 1.65 -2.76
CA LEU A 65 -3.97 1.99 -1.47
C LEU A 65 -3.93 3.50 -1.20
N GLU A 66 -2.80 4.16 -1.50
CA GLU A 66 -2.67 5.61 -1.34
C GLU A 66 -3.64 6.36 -2.26
N LYS A 67 -3.77 5.93 -3.52
CA LYS A 67 -4.75 6.51 -4.47
C LYS A 67 -6.20 6.27 -4.04
N ALA A 68 -6.51 5.15 -3.39
CA ALA A 68 -7.85 4.87 -2.87
C ALA A 68 -8.17 5.77 -1.66
N ALA A 69 -7.24 5.89 -0.72
CA ALA A 69 -7.34 6.77 0.44
C ALA A 69 -7.49 8.25 0.01
N LEU A 70 -6.66 8.70 -0.94
CA LEU A 70 -6.72 10.05 -1.50
C LEU A 70 -8.09 10.33 -2.14
N ARG A 71 -8.63 9.39 -2.93
CA ARG A 71 -9.97 9.51 -3.52
C ARG A 71 -11.06 9.57 -2.45
N ALA A 72 -10.99 8.72 -1.43
CA ALA A 72 -11.96 8.73 -0.32
C ALA A 72 -11.95 10.09 0.40
N VAL A 73 -10.77 10.59 0.74
CA VAL A 73 -10.58 11.88 1.42
C VAL A 73 -11.08 13.05 0.55
N HIS A 74 -10.73 13.11 -0.74
CA HIS A 74 -11.24 14.14 -1.64
C HIS A 74 -12.76 14.08 -1.81
N SER A 75 -13.34 12.88 -1.86
CA SER A 75 -14.78 12.69 -1.99
C SER A 75 -15.57 13.17 -0.77
N VAL A 76 -14.93 13.22 0.40
CA VAL A 76 -15.50 13.76 1.64
C VAL A 76 -15.28 15.26 1.70
N HIS A 77 -14.08 15.75 1.37
CA HIS A 77 -13.75 17.17 1.47
C HIS A 77 -14.54 18.06 0.50
N SER A 78 -14.96 17.51 -0.65
CA SER A 78 -15.79 18.19 -1.65
C SER A 78 -17.28 18.24 -1.31
N ARG A 79 -17.74 17.59 -0.22
CA ARG A 79 -19.16 17.58 0.16
C ARG A 79 -19.53 18.80 1.03
N PRO A 80 -20.75 19.34 0.86
CA PRO A 80 -21.24 20.47 1.66
C PRO A 80 -21.45 20.15 3.14
N HIS A 81 -21.67 18.88 3.50
CA HIS A 81 -21.89 18.41 4.88
C HIS A 81 -20.72 17.59 5.44
N ARG A 82 -19.49 18.09 5.24
CA ARG A 82 -18.27 17.38 5.67
C ARG A 82 -18.16 17.23 7.20
N GLU A 83 -18.86 18.06 7.96
CA GLU A 83 -18.95 18.01 9.43
C GLU A 83 -19.50 16.68 9.98
N GLU A 84 -20.23 15.93 9.15
CA GLU A 84 -20.81 14.62 9.48
C GLU A 84 -19.80 13.47 9.33
N PHE A 85 -18.63 13.76 8.78
CA PHE A 85 -17.58 12.78 8.51
C PHE A 85 -16.45 12.83 9.55
N THR A 86 -15.92 11.65 9.87
CA THR A 86 -14.80 11.48 10.79
C THR A 86 -13.73 10.61 10.15
N TYR A 87 -12.51 11.15 10.08
CA TYR A 87 -11.31 10.43 9.71
C TYR A 87 -10.70 9.73 10.92
N THR A 88 -10.36 8.46 10.78
CA THR A 88 -9.60 7.71 11.78
C THR A 88 -8.19 7.46 11.24
N TYR A 89 -7.17 7.91 11.95
CA TYR A 89 -5.77 7.64 11.61
C TYR A 89 -5.02 7.08 12.81
N HIS A 90 -3.96 6.31 12.54
CA HIS A 90 -3.11 5.76 13.60
C HIS A 90 -1.95 6.70 13.90
N ASP A 91 -1.90 7.21 15.13
CA ASP A 91 -0.78 8.00 15.62
C ASP A 91 0.33 7.08 16.11
N LYS A 92 1.44 7.02 15.37
CA LYS A 92 2.60 6.19 15.72
C LYS A 92 3.29 6.62 17.02
N LEU A 93 3.25 7.90 17.36
CA LEU A 93 3.90 8.42 18.57
C LEU A 93 3.09 8.04 19.81
N MET A 94 1.76 8.16 19.70
CA MET A 94 0.84 7.84 20.80
C MET A 94 0.37 6.38 20.81
N LYS A 95 0.71 5.60 19.78
CA LYS A 95 0.26 4.21 19.55
C LYS A 95 -1.26 4.02 19.69
N LYS A 96 -2.03 5.03 19.27
CA LYS A 96 -3.49 5.04 19.40
C LYS A 96 -4.14 5.53 18.11
N ASP A 97 -5.36 5.08 17.89
CA ASP A 97 -6.18 5.61 16.80
C ASP A 97 -6.81 6.93 17.25
N VAL A 98 -6.71 7.93 16.39
CA VAL A 98 -7.21 9.29 16.64
C VAL A 98 -8.29 9.59 15.62
N HIS A 99 -9.40 10.13 16.13
CA HIS A 99 -10.56 10.50 15.34
C HIS A 99 -10.58 12.01 15.13
N ILE A 100 -10.54 12.44 13.86
CA ILE A 100 -10.61 13.85 13.47
C ILE A 100 -11.88 14.06 12.67
N ARG A 101 -12.67 15.06 13.05
CA ARG A 101 -13.82 15.49 12.24
C ARG A 101 -13.34 16.18 10.97
N ALA A 102 -13.96 15.87 9.84
CA ALA A 102 -13.49 16.35 8.54
C ALA A 102 -13.67 17.86 8.32
N ASP A 103 -14.47 18.54 9.15
CA ASP A 103 -14.59 20.00 9.18
C ASP A 103 -13.31 20.70 9.68
N LYS A 104 -12.50 20.04 10.52
CA LYS A 104 -11.21 20.55 11.01
C LYS A 104 -10.10 20.48 9.97
N VAL A 105 -10.33 19.77 8.86
CA VAL A 105 -9.40 19.70 7.74
C VAL A 105 -9.62 20.93 6.88
N HIS A 106 -8.64 21.83 6.88
CA HIS A 106 -8.75 23.08 6.14
C HIS A 106 -8.20 22.97 4.71
N ALA A 107 -7.18 22.14 4.50
CA ALA A 107 -6.56 21.93 3.20
C ALA A 107 -6.08 20.47 3.04
N ILE A 108 -6.04 20.04 1.77
CA ILE A 108 -5.40 18.79 1.34
C ILE A 108 -4.27 19.20 0.41
N GLU A 109 -3.03 19.03 0.84
CA GLU A 109 -1.85 19.39 0.06
C GLU A 109 -1.10 18.12 -0.34
N LYS A 110 -1.09 17.83 -1.65
CA LYS A 110 -0.49 16.61 -2.22
C LYS A 110 -1.08 15.37 -1.52
N ASN A 111 -0.30 14.72 -0.66
CA ASN A 111 -0.68 13.50 0.08
C ASN A 111 -0.79 13.75 1.59
N VAL A 112 -1.04 14.99 2.01
CA VAL A 112 -1.08 15.39 3.41
C VAL A 112 -2.37 16.14 3.72
N LEU A 113 -2.99 15.79 4.84
CA LEU A 113 -4.11 16.49 5.43
C LEU A 113 -3.60 17.53 6.41
N ALA A 114 -3.96 18.78 6.16
CA ALA A 114 -3.64 19.89 7.03
C ALA A 114 -4.84 20.18 7.95
N ILE A 115 -4.66 19.88 9.23
CA ILE A 115 -5.70 20.00 10.27
C ILE A 115 -5.36 21.20 11.14
N ARG A 116 -6.33 22.10 11.34
CA ARG A 116 -6.15 23.26 12.22
C ARG A 116 -7.01 23.11 13.46
N GLU A 117 -6.39 22.99 14.63
CA GLU A 117 -7.07 22.85 15.91
C GLU A 117 -6.39 23.70 17.00
N LYS A 118 -7.17 24.56 17.68
CA LYS A 118 -6.69 25.41 18.79
C LYS A 118 -5.43 26.24 18.45
N GLY A 119 -5.36 26.77 17.23
CA GLY A 119 -4.21 27.57 16.76
C GLY A 119 -2.96 26.76 16.41
N LYS A 120 -3.02 25.43 16.48
CA LYS A 120 -1.97 24.53 15.99
C LYS A 120 -2.37 23.90 14.67
N GLU A 121 -1.39 23.78 13.78
CA GLU A 121 -1.55 23.13 12.49
C GLU A 121 -0.81 21.79 12.51
N THR A 122 -1.54 20.73 12.20
CA THR A 122 -1.02 19.36 12.21
C THR A 122 -1.13 18.77 10.82
N PHE A 123 -0.05 18.15 10.38
CA PHE A 123 0.07 17.53 9.07
C PHE A 123 -0.01 16.01 9.21
N VAL A 124 -1.05 15.41 8.65
CA VAL A 124 -1.28 13.95 8.69
C VAL A 124 -1.17 13.38 7.27
N PRO A 125 -0.18 12.52 6.99
CA PRO A 125 -0.09 11.85 5.70
C PRO A 125 -1.32 10.98 5.43
N ILE A 126 -1.86 11.04 4.20
CA ILE A 126 -3.09 10.35 3.82
C ILE A 126 -2.98 8.83 3.94
N HIS A 127 -1.81 8.25 3.66
CA HIS A 127 -1.55 6.82 3.83
C HIS A 127 -1.69 6.33 5.29
N ARG A 128 -1.80 7.24 6.27
CA ARG A 128 -2.04 6.88 7.69
C ARG A 128 -3.51 6.84 8.06
N ILE A 129 -4.41 7.27 7.17
CA ILE A 129 -5.85 7.15 7.39
C ILE A 129 -6.23 5.70 7.20
N LYS A 130 -6.82 5.13 8.26
CA LYS A 130 -7.34 3.77 8.29
C LYS A 130 -8.79 3.71 7.85
N ALA A 131 -9.60 4.70 8.25
CA ALA A 131 -11.04 4.63 8.01
C ALA A 131 -11.68 6.02 7.89
N VAL A 132 -12.78 6.06 7.15
CA VAL A 132 -13.68 7.21 7.03
C VAL A 132 -15.07 6.77 7.50
N HIS A 133 -15.61 7.49 8.48
CA HIS A 133 -16.96 7.27 9.00
C HIS A 133 -17.88 8.42 8.60
N HIS A 134 -19.14 8.13 8.30
CA HIS A 134 -20.23 9.10 8.12
C HIS A 134 -21.31 8.81 9.15
N LYS A 135 -21.60 9.74 10.06
CA LYS A 135 -22.58 9.53 11.16
C LYS A 135 -22.36 8.22 11.93
N ARG A 136 -21.10 7.89 12.23
CA ARG A 136 -20.64 6.63 12.88
C ARG A 136 -20.79 5.35 12.04
N LYS A 137 -21.28 5.43 10.80
CA LYS A 137 -21.24 4.29 9.86
C LYS A 137 -19.93 4.31 9.10
N LEU A 138 -19.30 3.15 8.97
CA LEU A 138 -18.09 2.97 8.17
C LEU A 138 -18.44 3.15 6.68
N VAL A 139 -17.75 4.07 6.01
CA VAL A 139 -17.93 4.33 4.57
C VAL A 139 -16.74 3.80 3.77
N TRP A 140 -15.56 3.82 4.38
CA TRP A 140 -14.33 3.35 3.75
C TRP A 140 -13.33 2.91 4.83
N GLU A 141 -12.61 1.82 4.56
CA GLU A 141 -11.57 1.25 5.42
C GLU A 141 -10.40 0.75 4.55
N LEU A 142 -9.19 0.87 5.09
CA LEU A 142 -7.94 0.40 4.50
C LEU A 142 -7.64 -1.04 4.92
#